data_AF-A0A5K7TXP8-F1
#
_entry.id   AF-A0A5K7TXP8-F1
#
_cell.length_a   1.000
_cell.length_b   1.000
_cell.length_c   1.000
_cell.angle_alpha   90.00
_cell.angle_beta   90.00
_cell.angle_gamma   90.00
#
_symmetry.space_group_name_H-M   'P 1'
#
loop_
_entity.id
_entity.type
_entity.pdbx_description
1 polymer ?
#
loop_
_entity_poly.entity_id
_entity_poly.type
_entity_poly.pdbx_seq_one_letter_code
_entity_poly.pdbx_strand_id
1 'polypeptide(L)' 'MNAIDVPIQDHKRVKKLLEELSTTTERAVKKRGELLHKIEQELQIHTRLSEL' A
#
# COMPACT_ATOMS: atom_id res chain seq x y z
N MET A 1 14.67 -16.29 6.38
CA MET A 1 13.55 -15.59 5.72
C MET A 1 12.55 -16.67 5.35
N ASN A 2 11.39 -16.73 6.02
CA ASN A 2 10.34 -17.73 5.74
C ASN A 2 9.34 -17.15 4.74
N ALA A 3 8.76 -18.00 3.89
CA ALA A 3 7.78 -17.57 2.87
C ALA A 3 6.53 -16.87 3.46
N ILE A 4 6.23 -17.10 4.74
CA ILE A 4 5.13 -16.48 5.49
C ILE A 4 5.44 -15.02 5.88
N ASP A 5 6.72 -14.64 5.97
CA ASP A 5 7.13 -13.30 6.39
C ASP A 5 6.88 -12.25 5.29
N VAL A 6 6.86 -12.67 4.03
CA VAL A 6 6.70 -11.79 2.86
C VAL A 6 5.27 -11.22 2.75
N PRO A 7 4.20 -12.03 2.82
CA PRO A 7 2.82 -11.51 2.81
C PRO A 7 2.51 -10.54 3.96
N ILE A 8 3.08 -10.79 5.15
CA ILE A 8 2.86 -9.93 6.32
C ILE A 8 3.52 -8.56 6.14
N GLN A 9 4.67 -8.50 5.48
CA GLN A 9 5.39 -7.25 5.25
C GLN A 9 4.69 -6.36 4.21
N ASP A 10 4.13 -6.93 3.14
CA ASP A 10 3.38 -6.11 2.17
C ASP A 10 2.11 -5.52 2.80
N HIS A 11 1.38 -6.31 3.63
CA HIS A 11 0.16 -5.84 4.31
C HIS A 11 0.45 -4.64 5.19
N LYS A 12 1.58 -4.67 5.92
CA LYS A 12 2.03 -3.55 6.76
C LYS A 12 2.33 -2.30 5.92
N ARG A 13 2.87 -2.48 4.71
CA ARG A 13 3.22 -1.38 3.81
C ARG A 13 1.98 -0.72 3.22
N VAL A 14 1.02 -1.50 2.74
CA VAL A 14 -0.28 -1.00 2.26
C VAL A 14 -1.03 -0.28 3.38
N LYS A 15 -1.07 -0.87 4.58
CA LYS A 15 -1.73 -0.26 5.75
C LYS A 15 -1.13 1.12 6.09
N LYS A 16 0.20 1.25 6.11
CA LYS A 16 0.88 2.52 6.39
C LYS A 16 0.52 3.60 5.36
N LEU A 17 0.44 3.24 4.08
CA LEU A 17 0.06 4.19 3.02
C LEU A 17 -1.40 4.63 3.17
N LEU A 18 -2.30 3.72 3.56
CA LEU A 18 -3.70 4.04 3.84
C LEU A 18 -3.85 4.94 5.08
N GLU A 19 -3.07 4.71 6.13
CA GLU A 19 -3.01 5.60 7.30
C GLU A 19 -2.47 6.98 6.92
N GLU A 20 -1.42 7.07 6.09
CA GLU A 20 -0.94 8.35 5.61
C GLU A 20 -2.02 9.08 4.79
N LEU A 21 -2.71 8.36 3.90
CA LEU A 21 -3.81 8.92 3.10
C LEU A 21 -4.97 9.41 3.99
N SER A 22 -5.33 8.68 5.04
CA SER A 22 -6.43 9.07 5.94
C SER A 22 -6.15 10.34 6.74
N THR A 23 -4.87 10.64 7.00
CA THR A 23 -4.46 11.91 7.63
C THR A 23 -4.42 13.10 6.67
N THR A 24 -4.59 12.88 5.36
CA THR A 24 -4.66 13.98 4.38
C THR A 24 -6.04 14.63 4.34
N THR A 25 -6.11 15.84 3.81
CA THR A 25 -7.36 16.54 3.55
C THR A 25 -7.66 16.59 2.04
N GLU A 26 -8.90 16.84 1.67
CA GLU A 26 -9.33 16.93 0.26
C GLU A 26 -8.56 18.00 -0.53
N ARG A 27 -8.03 19.03 0.14
CA ARG A 27 -7.22 20.08 -0.48
C ARG A 27 -5.83 19.60 -0.90
N ALA A 28 -5.34 18.49 -0.34
CA ALA A 28 -4.02 17.92 -0.64
C ALA A 28 -4.03 17.05 -1.91
N VAL A 29 -4.67 17.51 -2.98
CA VAL A 29 -4.98 16.75 -4.21
C VAL A 29 -3.74 16.05 -4.77
N LYS A 30 -2.63 16.77 -4.94
CA LYS A 30 -1.38 16.20 -5.46
C LYS A 30 -0.85 15.06 -4.59
N LYS A 31 -0.73 15.29 -3.27
CA LYS A 31 -0.24 14.27 -2.32
C LYS A 31 -1.16 13.05 -2.28
N ARG A 32 -2.48 13.25 -2.33
CA ARG A 32 -3.47 12.16 -2.39
C ARG A 32 -3.31 11.33 -3.66
N GLY A 33 -3.10 11.98 -4.82
CA GLY A 33 -2.82 11.29 -6.07
C GLY A 33 -1.56 10.42 -6.01
N GLU A 34 -0.47 10.96 -5.46
CA GLU A 34 0.78 10.22 -5.28
C GLU A 34 0.63 9.02 -4.33
N LEU A 35 -0.11 9.19 -3.23
CA LEU A 35 -0.38 8.10 -2.27
C LEU A 35 -1.24 7.00 -2.90
N LEU A 36 -2.29 7.37 -3.63
CA LEU A 36 -3.15 6.41 -4.32
C LEU A 36 -2.40 5.61 -5.38
N HIS A 37 -1.54 6.26 -6.17
CA HIS A 37 -0.71 5.56 -7.14
C HIS A 37 0.26 4.55 -6.49
N LYS A 38 0.85 4.91 -5.35
CA LYS A 38 1.70 3.97 -4.58
C LYS A 38 0.88 2.80 -4.03
N ILE A 39 -0.32 3.05 -3.49
CA ILE A 39 -1.20 2.00 -2.97
C ILE A 39 -1.56 1.02 -4.09
N GLU A 40 -1.90 1.51 -5.28
CA GLU A 40 -2.19 0.68 -6.45
C GLU A 40 -1.02 -0.25 -6.80
N GLN A 41 0.21 0.28 -6.86
CA GLN A 41 1.41 -0.51 -7.15
C GLN A 41 1.64 -1.61 -6.11
N GLU A 42 1.54 -1.27 -4.82
CA GLU A 42 1.74 -2.24 -3.73
C GLU A 42 0.64 -3.33 -3.73
N LEU A 43 -0.61 -2.97 -4.05
CA LEU A 43 -1.70 -3.94 -4.19
C LEU A 43 -1.49 -4.88 -5.38
N GLN A 44 -1.00 -4.37 -6.52
CA GLN A 44 -0.66 -5.23 -7.66
C GLN A 44 0.42 -6.25 -7.32
N ILE A 45 1.42 -5.83 -6.52
CA ILE A 45 2.47 -6.72 -6.02
C ILE A 45 1.86 -7.75 -5.04
N HIS A 46 1.05 -7.31 -4.08
CA HIS A 46 0.38 -8.18 -3.11
C HIS A 46 -0.44 -9.27 -3.79
N THR A 47 -1.32 -8.91 -4.72
CA THR A 47 -2.16 -9.86 -5.46
C THR A 47 -1.32 -10.87 -6.22
N ARG A 48 -0.29 -10.42 -6.96
CA ARG A 48 0.59 -11.33 -7.71
C ARG A 48 1.38 -12.27 -6.81
N LEU A 49 1.80 -11.83 -5.61
CA LEU A 49 2.58 -12.66 -4.69
C LEU A 49 1.71 -13.62 -3.86
N SER A 50 0.44 -13.28 -3.58
CA SER A 50 -0.48 -14.14 -2.83
C SER A 50 -1.23 -15.15 -3.70
N GLU A 51 -1.39 -14.89 -5.00
CA GLU A 51 -1.99 -15.84 -5.95
C GLU A 51 -0.99 -16.89 -6.48
N LEU A 52 0.30 -16.77 -6.14
CA LEU A 52 1.38 -17.71 -6.46
C LEU A 52 1.64 -18.71 -5.32
#